data_AF-A0A2E6Y297-F1
#
_entry.id   AF-A0A2E6Y297-F1
#
_cell.length_a   1.000
_cell.length_b   1.000
_cell.length_c   1.000
_cell.angle_alpha   90.00
_cell.angle_beta   90.00
_cell.angle_gamma   90.00
#
_symmetry.space_group_name_H-M   'P 1'
#
loop_
_entity.id
_entity.type
_entity.pdbx_description
1 polymer ?
#
loop_
_entity_poly.entity_id
_entity_poly.type
_entity_poly.pdbx_seq_one_letter_code
_entity_poly.pdbx_strand_id
1 'polypeptide(L)'
;MKKLPWRDIYAWLLAAFFVLGGGMNLLASPEILADYRRWGYPDWFHYVTGVMEWTAAVLIAIPATRLAGSVFAGTIMAAAAGTVALNGEFSHAIPPLTVLALLGVNVWLTWSKGAAPGGERNSL
;
A
#
# COMPACT_ATOMS: atom_id res chain seq x y z
N MET A 1 -15.63 -23.56 17.45
CA MET A 1 -14.98 -22.22 17.43
C MET A 1 -14.66 -21.87 15.98
N LYS A 2 -15.34 -20.87 15.39
CA LYS A 2 -15.01 -20.45 14.01
C LYS A 2 -13.61 -19.83 14.02
N LYS A 3 -12.70 -20.31 13.16
CA LYS A 3 -11.37 -19.71 13.00
C LYS A 3 -11.56 -18.27 12.47
N LEU A 4 -11.17 -17.27 13.25
CA LEU A 4 -11.32 -15.86 12.88
C LEU A 4 -10.51 -15.60 11.59
N PRO A 5 -11.08 -14.94 10.55
CA PRO A 5 -10.38 -14.66 9.29
C PRO A 5 -9.42 -13.46 9.43
N TRP A 6 -8.57 -13.49 10.45
CA TRP A 6 -7.70 -12.38 10.85
C TRP A 6 -6.82 -11.85 9.72
N ARG A 7 -6.41 -12.73 8.80
CA ARG A 7 -5.59 -12.37 7.62
C ARG A 7 -6.36 -11.55 6.60
N ASP A 8 -7.63 -11.86 6.42
CA ASP A 8 -8.48 -11.10 5.51
C ASP A 8 -8.83 -9.76 6.15
N ILE A 9 -9.15 -9.75 7.45
CA ILE A 9 -9.33 -8.51 8.22
C ILE A 9 -8.08 -7.61 8.06
N TYR A 10 -6.88 -8.18 8.23
CA TYR A 10 -5.63 -7.45 8.08
C TYR A 10 -5.46 -6.83 6.68
N ALA A 11 -5.70 -7.62 5.62
CA ALA A 11 -5.63 -7.12 4.26
C ALA A 11 -6.70 -6.04 3.98
N TRP A 12 -7.90 -6.19 4.53
CA TRP A 12 -8.96 -5.19 4.41
C TRP A 12 -8.62 -3.89 5.14
N LEU A 13 -7.96 -3.96 6.31
CA LEU A 13 -7.48 -2.77 7.01
C LEU A 13 -6.41 -2.03 6.19
N LEU A 14 -5.49 -2.76 5.56
CA LEU A 14 -4.51 -2.17 4.63
C LEU A 14 -5.22 -1.54 3.43
N ALA A 15 -6.15 -2.25 2.79
CA ALA A 15 -6.91 -1.71 1.68
C ALA A 15 -7.68 -0.43 2.08
N ALA A 16 -8.31 -0.41 3.25
CA ALA A 16 -9.01 0.76 3.77
C ALA A 16 -8.07 1.96 3.97
N PHE A 17 -6.86 1.72 4.51
CA PHE A 17 -5.83 2.77 4.61
C PHE A 17 -5.53 3.40 3.25
N PHE A 18 -5.32 2.58 2.21
CA PHE A 18 -5.04 3.06 0.85
C PHE A 18 -6.25 3.74 0.18
N VAL A 19 -7.48 3.33 0.48
CA VAL A 19 -8.68 4.06 0.03
C VAL A 19 -8.73 5.45 0.64
N LEU A 20 -8.46 5.56 1.95
CA LEU A 20 -8.46 6.85 2.66
C LEU A 20 -7.32 7.75 2.17
N GLY A 21 -6.10 7.22 2.09
CA GLY A 21 -4.94 7.93 1.52
C GLY A 21 -5.19 8.41 0.10
N GLY A 22 -5.66 7.50 -0.76
CA GLY A 22 -5.93 7.85 -2.15
C GLY A 22 -7.08 8.83 -2.29
N GLY A 23 -8.08 8.74 -1.40
CA GLY A 23 -9.16 9.72 -1.31
C GLY A 23 -8.66 11.10 -0.93
N MET A 24 -7.77 11.20 0.07
CA MET A 24 -7.11 12.47 0.45
C MET A 24 -6.27 13.03 -0.70
N ASN A 25 -5.65 12.18 -1.52
CA ASN A 25 -4.89 12.60 -2.69
C ASN A 25 -5.80 13.04 -3.86
N LEU A 26 -6.89 12.32 -4.15
CA LEU A 26 -7.84 12.67 -5.22
C LEU A 26 -8.66 13.92 -4.88
N LEU A 27 -8.96 14.11 -3.59
CA LEU A 27 -9.70 15.24 -3.03
C LEU A 27 -8.76 16.14 -2.22
N ALA A 28 -7.57 16.40 -2.77
CA ALA A 28 -6.50 17.12 -2.10
C ALA A 28 -6.97 18.46 -1.54
N SER A 29 -6.79 18.63 -0.22
CA SER A 29 -7.02 19.90 0.46
C SER A 29 -5.91 20.91 0.08
N PRO A 30 -6.11 22.21 0.35
CA PRO A 30 -5.07 23.22 0.13
C PRO A 30 -3.74 22.89 0.81
N GLU A 31 -3.77 22.25 1.98
CA GLU A 31 -2.59 21.80 2.72
C GLU A 31 -1.85 20.70 1.96
N ILE A 32 -2.56 19.67 1.48
CA ILE A 32 -1.96 18.59 0.67
C ILE A 32 -1.34 19.14 -0.60
N LEU A 33 -2.04 20.06 -1.30
CA LEU A 33 -1.48 20.71 -2.50
C LEU A 33 -0.23 21.53 -2.18
N ALA A 34 -0.19 22.21 -1.02
CA ALA A 34 0.99 22.94 -0.57
C ALA A 34 2.17 21.99 -0.28
N ASP A 35 1.91 20.82 0.29
CA ASP A 35 2.93 19.79 0.51
C ASP A 35 3.52 19.28 -0.80
N TYR A 36 2.69 18.91 -1.78
CA TYR A 36 3.17 18.49 -3.11
C TYR A 36 4.03 19.55 -3.79
N ARG A 37 3.63 20.82 -3.73
CA ARG A 37 4.42 21.94 -4.26
C ARG A 37 5.74 22.11 -3.53
N ARG A 38 5.73 22.02 -2.20
CA ARG A 38 6.92 22.11 -1.35
C ARG A 38 7.91 20.99 -1.66
N TRP A 39 7.43 19.78 -1.95
CA TRP A 39 8.23 18.64 -2.39
C TRP A 39 8.68 18.73 -3.86
N GLY A 40 8.27 19.77 -4.60
CA GLY A 40 8.66 20.01 -5.99
C GLY A 40 7.86 19.22 -7.03
N TYR A 41 6.75 18.61 -6.65
CA TYR A 41 5.90 17.90 -7.60
C TYR A 41 4.98 18.85 -8.38
N PRO A 42 4.60 18.48 -9.61
CA PRO A 42 3.56 19.19 -10.36
C PRO A 42 2.21 19.19 -9.63
N ASP A 43 1.44 20.24 -9.82
CA ASP A 43 0.11 20.43 -9.22
C ASP A 43 -0.91 19.33 -9.53
N TRP A 44 -0.69 18.47 -10.53
CA TRP A 44 -1.57 17.35 -10.87
C TRP A 44 -1.10 16.01 -10.30
N PHE A 45 0.11 15.93 -9.75
CA PHE A 45 0.74 14.66 -9.38
C PHE A 45 -0.01 13.93 -8.26
N HIS A 46 -0.70 14.68 -7.38
CA HIS A 46 -1.58 14.12 -6.36
C HIS A 46 -2.68 13.21 -6.95
N TYR A 47 -3.17 13.47 -8.17
CA TYR A 47 -4.11 12.57 -8.84
C TYR A 47 -3.47 11.23 -9.19
N VAL A 48 -2.21 11.22 -9.62
CA VAL A 48 -1.47 9.97 -9.90
C VAL A 48 -1.25 9.19 -8.62
N THR A 49 -0.80 9.83 -7.54
CA THR A 49 -0.70 9.17 -6.23
C THR A 49 -2.04 8.57 -5.82
N GLY A 50 -3.13 9.34 -5.92
CA GLY A 50 -4.46 8.88 -5.54
C GLY A 50 -4.96 7.67 -6.34
N VAL A 51 -4.77 7.68 -7.66
CA VAL A 51 -5.13 6.54 -8.53
C VAL A 51 -4.27 5.31 -8.22
N MET A 52 -2.97 5.49 -7.97
CA MET A 52 -2.08 4.39 -7.60
C MET A 52 -2.49 3.78 -6.26
N GLU A 53 -2.82 4.60 -5.26
CA GLU A 53 -3.27 4.13 -3.95
C GLU A 53 -4.61 3.38 -4.03
N TRP A 54 -5.58 3.89 -4.80
CA TRP A 54 -6.84 3.16 -5.04
C TRP A 54 -6.63 1.85 -5.78
N THR A 55 -5.76 1.84 -6.79
CA THR A 55 -5.37 0.62 -7.51
C THR A 55 -4.77 -0.40 -6.53
N ALA A 56 -3.87 0.04 -5.66
CA ALA A 56 -3.28 -0.80 -4.63
C ALA A 56 -4.35 -1.36 -3.66
N ALA A 57 -5.29 -0.53 -3.22
CA ALA A 57 -6.39 -0.96 -2.35
C ALA A 57 -7.24 -2.08 -2.98
N VAL A 58 -7.64 -1.90 -4.25
CA VAL A 58 -8.41 -2.90 -5.00
C VAL A 58 -7.63 -4.20 -5.14
N LEU A 59 -6.35 -4.12 -5.51
CA LEU A 59 -5.49 -5.29 -5.66
C LEU A 59 -5.29 -6.05 -4.34
N ILE A 60 -5.16 -5.35 -3.20
CA ILE A 60 -5.02 -5.95 -1.88
C ILE A 60 -6.32 -6.63 -1.41
N ALA A 61 -7.46 -6.01 -1.69
CA ALA A 61 -8.78 -6.51 -1.30
C ALA A 61 -9.09 -7.87 -1.96
N ILE A 62 -8.73 -8.02 -3.24
CA ILE A 62 -8.97 -9.25 -4.01
C ILE A 62 -7.90 -10.32 -3.65
N PRO A 63 -8.29 -11.48 -3.09
CA PRO A 63 -7.33 -12.49 -2.64
C PRO A 63 -6.35 -12.96 -3.73
N ALA A 64 -6.81 -13.06 -4.98
CA ALA A 64 -6.01 -13.52 -6.11
C ALA A 64 -4.87 -12.56 -6.49
N THR A 65 -5.03 -11.26 -6.24
CA THR A 65 -4.04 -10.21 -6.59
C THR A 65 -3.32 -9.65 -5.38
N ARG A 66 -3.66 -10.10 -4.16
CA ARG A 66 -3.22 -9.50 -2.90
C ARG A 66 -1.71 -9.38 -2.76
N LEU A 67 -0.96 -10.38 -3.22
CA LEU A 67 0.50 -10.35 -3.19
C LEU A 67 1.04 -9.22 -4.08
N ALA A 68 0.60 -9.16 -5.34
CA ALA A 68 0.99 -8.12 -6.28
C ALA A 68 0.57 -6.73 -5.78
N GLY A 69 -0.65 -6.60 -5.26
CA GLY A 69 -1.15 -5.35 -4.67
C GLY A 69 -0.31 -4.88 -3.49
N SER A 70 0.14 -5.79 -2.62
CA SER A 70 0.97 -5.45 -1.46
C SER A 70 2.38 -5.00 -1.86
N VAL A 71 2.98 -5.62 -2.88
CA VAL A 71 4.27 -5.20 -3.43
C VAL A 71 4.16 -3.83 -4.08
N PHE A 72 3.12 -3.61 -4.89
CA PHE A 72 2.86 -2.32 -5.54
C PHE A 72 2.63 -1.20 -4.51
N ALA A 73 1.76 -1.44 -3.53
CA ALA A 73 1.57 -0.57 -2.36
C ALA A 73 2.89 -0.24 -1.66
N GLY A 74 3.77 -1.23 -1.52
CA GLY A 74 5.10 -1.06 -0.94
C GLY A 74 5.96 -0.07 -1.72
N THR A 75 5.92 -0.10 -3.05
CA THR A 75 6.65 0.88 -3.87
C THR A 75 6.13 2.30 -3.69
N ILE A 76 4.81 2.48 -3.52
CA ILE A 76 4.19 3.79 -3.25
C ILE A 76 4.66 4.31 -1.89
N MET A 77 4.60 3.49 -0.84
CA MET A 77 5.03 3.87 0.51
C MET A 77 6.53 4.16 0.59
N ALA A 78 7.36 3.39 -0.13
CA ALA A 78 8.79 3.67 -0.24
C ALA A 78 9.07 5.01 -0.94
N ALA A 79 8.35 5.32 -2.02
CA ALA A 79 8.47 6.60 -2.71
C ALA A 79 7.99 7.77 -1.83
N ALA A 80 6.89 7.60 -1.08
CA ALA A 80 6.39 8.59 -0.14
C ALA A 80 7.40 8.85 0.99
N ALA A 81 7.93 7.79 1.62
CA ALA A 81 8.97 7.88 2.64
C ALA A 81 10.25 8.55 2.10
N GLY A 82 10.66 8.21 0.88
CA GLY A 82 11.79 8.84 0.20
C GLY A 82 11.56 10.33 -0.04
N THR A 83 10.38 10.71 -0.51
CA THR A 83 9.99 12.11 -0.75
C THR A 83 10.16 12.94 0.52
N VAL A 84 9.56 12.52 1.63
CA VAL A 84 9.60 13.29 2.88
C VAL A 84 10.99 13.29 3.50
N ALA A 85 11.74 12.19 3.39
CA ALA A 85 13.11 12.11 3.89
C ALA A 85 14.06 13.04 3.12
N LEU A 86 13.94 13.10 1.79
CA LEU A 86 14.73 13.99 0.93
C LEU A 86 14.42 15.47 1.17
N ASN A 87 13.22 15.79 1.66
CA ASN A 87 12.80 17.14 2.03
C ASN A 87 13.04 17.45 3.52
N GLY A 88 13.68 16.57 4.29
CA GLY A 88 14.01 16.78 5.71
C GLY A 88 12.82 16.65 6.67
N GLU A 89 11.69 16.11 6.21
CA GLU A 89 10.44 15.98 6.97
C GLU A 89 10.31 14.61 7.64
N PHE A 90 11.26 14.26 8.52
CA PHE A 90 11.36 12.92 9.10
C PHE A 90 10.11 12.47 9.89
N SER A 91 9.40 13.40 10.52
CA SER A 91 8.13 13.09 11.20
C SER A 91 7.05 12.62 10.21
N HIS A 92 7.01 13.17 9.00
CA HIS A 92 6.10 12.75 7.93
C HIS A 92 6.50 11.39 7.32
N ALA A 93 7.69 10.87 7.63
CA ALA A 93 8.11 9.52 7.21
C ALA A 93 7.51 8.41 8.10
N ILE A 94 7.05 8.73 9.31
CA ILE A 94 6.54 7.72 10.25
C ILE A 94 5.33 6.96 9.67
N PRO A 95 4.29 7.62 9.13
CA PRO A 95 3.17 6.91 8.53
C PRO A 95 3.56 5.97 7.36
N PRO A 96 4.27 6.43 6.30
CA PRO A 96 4.59 5.56 5.17
C PRO A 96 5.54 4.42 5.55
N LEU A 97 6.50 4.64 6.47
CA LEU A 97 7.38 3.57 6.95
C LEU A 97 6.63 2.51 7.77
N THR A 98 5.67 2.94 8.59
CA THR A 98 4.83 2.02 9.37
C THR A 98 4.00 1.15 8.43
N VAL A 99 3.36 1.76 7.43
CA VAL A 99 2.56 1.03 6.44
C VAL A 99 3.43 0.13 5.58
N LEU A 100 4.63 0.56 5.20
CA LEU A 100 5.60 -0.26 4.47
C LEU A 100 5.95 -1.54 5.24
N ALA A 101 6.20 -1.43 6.56
CA ALA A 101 6.46 -2.61 7.40
C ALA A 101 5.25 -3.55 7.45
N LEU A 102 4.04 -3.01 7.59
CA LEU A 102 2.80 -3.79 7.58
C LEU A 102 2.56 -4.49 6.23
N LEU A 103 2.86 -3.82 5.11
CA LEU A 103 2.81 -4.44 3.79
C LEU A 103 3.80 -5.59 3.65
N GLY A 104 5.00 -5.45 4.21
CA GLY A 104 5.98 -6.55 4.30
C GLY A 104 5.43 -7.77 5.03
N VAL A 105 4.73 -7.55 6.15
CA VAL A 105 4.03 -8.63 6.87
C VAL A 105 2.92 -9.23 5.99
N ASN A 106 2.13 -8.43 5.27
CA ASN A 106 1.08 -8.94 4.38
C ASN A 106 1.64 -9.77 3.22
N VAL A 107 2.76 -9.34 2.63
CA VAL A 107 3.50 -10.07 1.59
C VAL A 107 3.95 -11.42 2.14
N TRP A 108 4.63 -11.42 3.30
CA TRP A 108 5.10 -12.64 3.95
C TRP A 108 3.95 -13.62 4.16
N LEU A 109 2.87 -13.16 4.81
CA LEU A 109 1.70 -14.00 5.08
C LEU A 109 1.13 -14.57 3.78
N THR A 110 0.89 -13.72 2.77
CA THR A 110 0.26 -14.12 1.51
C THR A 110 1.11 -15.11 0.73
N TRP A 111 2.42 -14.89 0.65
CA TRP A 111 3.37 -15.82 0.05
C TRP A 111 3.36 -17.17 0.78
N SER A 112 3.44 -17.20 2.11
CA SER A 112 3.42 -18.46 2.87
C SER A 112 2.15 -19.30 2.66
N LYS A 113 1.04 -18.70 2.20
CA LYS A 113 -0.17 -19.44 1.79
C LYS A 113 -0.02 -20.07 0.40
N GLY A 114 0.58 -19.35 -0.54
CA GLY A 114 0.81 -19.84 -1.91
C GLY A 114 1.93 -20.89 -2.01
N ALA A 115 2.88 -20.89 -1.07
CA ALA A 115 4.00 -21.83 -1.03
C ALA A 115 3.72 -23.14 -0.24
N ALA A 116 2.47 -23.41 0.14
CA ALA A 116 2.13 -24.70 0.74
C ALA A 116 2.43 -25.85 -0.26
N PRO A 117 3.13 -26.91 0.16
CA PRO A 117 3.64 -27.93 -0.75
C PRO A 117 2.50 -28.81 -1.29
N GLY A 118 2.06 -28.50 -2.50
CA GLY A 118 1.23 -29.34 -3.36
C GLY A 118 1.67 -29.28 -4.83
N GLY A 119 2.89 -28.77 -5.08
CA GLY A 119 3.53 -28.75 -6.39
C GLY A 119 4.16 -30.08 -6.76
N GLU A 120 3.44 -31.19 -6.58
CA GLU A 120 3.77 -32.41 -7.33
C GLU A 120 3.25 -32.22 -8.76
N ARG A 121 4.17 -31.76 -9.61
CA ARG A 121 4.09 -31.97 -11.05
C ARG A 121 4.09 -33.49 -11.29
N ASN A 122 2.91 -34.10 -11.28
CA ASN A 122 2.67 -35.32 -12.02
C ASN A 122 2.67 -34.96 -13.51
N SER A 123 3.86 -34.83 -14.08
CA SER A 123 4.07 -35.06 -15.51
C SER A 123 4.49 -36.52 -15.66
N LEU A 124 3.49 -37.35 -15.94
CA LEU A 124 3.66 -38.57 -16.73
C LEU A 124 4.19 -38.22 -18.13
#